data_AF-A0A7J9K9Z6-F1
#
_entry.id   AF-A0A7J9K9Z6-F1
#
_cell.length_a   1.000
_cell.length_b   1.000
_cell.length_c   1.000
_cell.angle_alpha   90.00
_cell.angle_beta   90.00
_cell.angle_gamma   90.00
#
_symmetry.space_group_name_H-M   'P 1'
#
loop_
_entity.id
_entity.type
_entity.pdbx_description
1 polymer ?
#
loop_
_entity_poly.entity_id
_entity_poly.type
_entity_poly.pdbx_seq_one_letter_code
_entity_poly.pdbx_strand_id
1 'polypeptide(L)' 'MDNKLKGFLIDDIDIDASDDIDDSDTIDRDLDRELELLTMTNVLTMDIMSEIDRFYITLQFELAKTMPPCIIWIPIIH' A
#
# COMPACT_ATOMS: atom_id res chain seq x y z
N MET A 1 -36.64 -53.99 -19.10
CA MET A 1 -37.05 -52.69 -18.53
C MET A 1 -35.87 -52.13 -17.74
N ASP A 2 -34.70 -51.89 -18.34
CA ASP A 2 -34.31 -50.89 -19.35
C ASP A 2 -34.18 -49.48 -18.73
N ASN A 3 -32.92 -49.01 -18.71
CA ASN A 3 -32.40 -47.66 -18.45
C ASN A 3 -32.67 -47.04 -17.06
N LYS A 4 -31.73 -47.11 -16.11
CA LYS A 4 -30.53 -46.23 -15.99
C LYS A 4 -30.97 -44.76 -16.03
N LEU A 5 -31.04 -44.12 -14.86
CA LEU A 5 -31.17 -42.67 -14.65
C LEU A 5 -30.17 -41.96 -15.57
N LYS A 6 -30.63 -41.64 -16.78
CA LYS A 6 -29.86 -41.01 -17.85
C LYS A 6 -29.98 -39.52 -17.62
N GLY A 7 -28.84 -38.89 -17.34
CA GLY A 7 -28.60 -37.46 -17.43
C GLY A 7 -29.60 -36.65 -16.62
N PHE A 8 -29.35 -36.38 -15.34
CA PHE A 8 -28.51 -35.21 -15.03
C PHE A 8 -28.64 -34.17 -16.14
N LEU A 9 -29.62 -33.28 -16.00
CA LEU A 9 -29.85 -32.12 -16.86
C LEU A 9 -28.64 -31.16 -16.74
N ILE A 10 -27.51 -31.55 -17.32
CA ILE A 10 -26.46 -30.65 -17.76
C ILE A 10 -26.19 -31.08 -19.20
N ASP A 11 -26.92 -30.51 -20.15
CA ASP A 11 -26.55 -30.63 -21.55
C ASP A 11 -26.84 -29.35 -22.33
N ASP A 12 -26.84 -28.19 -21.67
CA ASP A 12 -27.01 -26.88 -22.31
C ASP A 12 -26.39 -25.72 -21.48
N ILE A 13 -25.31 -25.98 -20.73
CA ILE A 13 -24.42 -24.86 -20.36
C ILE A 13 -23.25 -24.95 -21.32
N ASP A 14 -23.51 -24.48 -22.53
CA ASP A 14 -22.48 -24.10 -23.49
C ASP A 14 -21.68 -22.95 -22.85
N ILE A 15 -20.68 -23.31 -22.05
CA ILE A 15 -19.62 -22.38 -21.63
C ILE A 15 -18.61 -22.33 -22.78
N ASP A 16 -19.07 -21.98 -23.97
CA ASP A 16 -18.20 -21.47 -25.04
C ASP A 16 -17.98 -19.98 -24.78
N ALA A 17 -17.27 -19.72 -23.70
CA ALA A 17 -16.68 -18.43 -23.38
C ALA A 17 -15.39 -18.69 -22.61
N SER A 18 -14.54 -19.57 -23.14
CA SER A 18 -13.09 -19.43 -22.96
C SER A 18 -12.53 -18.44 -23.98
N ASP A 19 -13.35 -17.51 -24.46
CA ASP A 19 -12.92 -16.33 -25.20
C ASP A 19 -12.28 -15.40 -24.18
N ASP A 20 -10.98 -15.63 -23.99
CA ASP A 20 -10.00 -14.56 -23.93
C ASP A 20 -10.40 -13.39 -23.02
N ILE A 21 -10.66 -13.68 -21.75
CA ILE A 21 -10.48 -12.66 -20.71
C ILE A 21 -8.97 -12.50 -20.52
N ASP A 22 -8.30 -11.99 -21.56
CA ASP A 22 -7.03 -11.29 -21.51
C ASP A 22 -7.26 -9.86 -21.00
N ASP A 23 -8.06 -9.71 -19.94
CA ASP A 23 -8.15 -8.48 -19.16
C ASP A 23 -7.03 -8.41 -18.11
N SER A 24 -6.06 -9.33 -18.14
CA SER A 24 -4.83 -9.17 -17.34
C SER A 24 -3.99 -7.98 -17.78
N ASP A 25 -4.00 -7.63 -19.07
CA ASP A 25 -3.22 -6.50 -19.61
C ASP A 25 -3.83 -5.12 -19.29
N THR A 26 -5.10 -5.06 -18.87
CA THR A 26 -5.76 -3.80 -18.48
C THR A 26 -5.63 -3.50 -16.99
N ILE A 27 -5.44 -4.53 -16.15
CA ILE A 27 -5.29 -4.40 -14.69
C ILE A 27 -3.83 -4.12 -14.30
N ASP A 28 -2.85 -4.68 -15.02
CA ASP A 28 -1.42 -4.57 -14.66
C ASP A 28 -0.89 -3.12 -14.75
N ARG A 29 -1.33 -2.38 -15.79
CA ARG A 29 -0.89 -0.99 -16.01
C ARG A 29 -1.41 0.00 -14.97
N ASP A 30 -2.64 -0.19 -14.48
CA ASP A 30 -3.20 0.70 -13.45
C ASP A 30 -2.62 0.36 -12.06
N LEU A 31 -2.30 -0.91 -11.80
CA LEU A 31 -1.62 -1.33 -10.58
C LEU A 31 -0.20 -0.77 -10.49
N ASP A 32 0.57 -0.79 -11.58
CA ASP A 32 1.91 -0.19 -11.65
C ASP A 32 1.87 1.31 -11.33
N ARG A 33 0.87 2.02 -11.89
CA ARG A 33 0.70 3.46 -11.64
C ARG A 33 0.28 3.76 -10.19
N GLU A 34 -0.64 2.98 -9.63
CA GLU A 34 -1.03 3.11 -8.22
C GLU A 34 0.13 2.81 -7.28
N LEU A 35 0.98 1.83 -7.62
CA LEU A 35 2.17 1.47 -6.87
C LEU A 35 3.26 2.55 -6.96
N GLU A 36 3.46 3.17 -8.12
CA GLU A 36 4.35 4.32 -8.29
C GLU A 36 3.88 5.51 -7.43
N LEU A 37 2.58 5.84 -7.46
CA LEU A 37 2.01 6.90 -6.63
C LEU A 37 2.18 6.59 -5.14
N LEU A 38 1.86 5.38 -4.71
CA LEU A 38 2.04 4.96 -3.32
C LEU A 38 3.51 5.06 -2.91
N THR A 39 4.44 4.63 -3.76
CA THR A 39 5.88 4.74 -3.53
C THR A 39 6.31 6.21 -3.38
N MET A 40 5.85 7.10 -4.25
CA MET A 40 6.13 8.53 -4.15
C MET A 40 5.56 9.14 -2.87
N THR A 41 4.32 8.77 -2.49
CA THR A 41 3.73 9.26 -1.23
C THR A 41 4.45 8.75 0.00
N ASN A 42 4.94 7.50 -0.01
CA ASN A 42 5.74 6.94 1.07
C ASN A 42 7.09 7.64 1.20
N VAL A 43 7.78 7.89 0.07
CA VAL A 43 9.03 8.66 0.05
C VAL A 43 8.81 10.08 0.59
N LEU A 44 7.76 10.77 0.13
CA LEU A 44 7.42 12.11 0.62
C LEU A 44 7.07 12.10 2.11
N THR A 45 6.30 11.11 2.57
CA THR A 45 5.94 10.97 3.97
C THR A 45 7.17 10.73 4.85
N MET A 46 8.11 9.91 4.37
CA MET A 46 9.37 9.65 5.08
C MET A 46 10.27 10.91 5.13
N ASP A 47 10.33 11.68 4.05
CA ASP A 47 11.06 12.95 3.96
C ASP A 47 10.48 13.99 4.92
N ILE A 48 9.16 14.19 4.91
CA ILE A 48 8.46 15.10 5.83
C ILE A 48 8.64 14.65 7.29
N MET A 49 8.54 13.35 7.58
CA MET A 49 8.73 12.83 8.93
C MET A 49 10.17 13.05 9.42
N SER A 50 11.17 12.83 8.57
CA SER A 50 12.58 13.13 8.88
C SER A 50 12.83 14.62 9.07
N GLU A 51 12.15 15.48 8.30
CA GLU A 51 12.26 16.92 8.42
C GLU A 51 11.61 17.43 9.72
N ILE A 52 10.46 16.86 10.13
CA ILE A 52 9.81 17.14 11.41
C ILE A 52 10.72 16.76 12.58
N ASP A 53 11.34 15.58 12.56
CA ASP A 53 12.26 15.15 13.62
C ASP A 53 13.45 16.10 13.75
N ARG A 54 14.02 16.54 12.62
CA ARG A 54 15.12 17.50 12.60
C ARG A 54 14.71 18.87 13.14
N PHE A 55 13.51 19.35 12.80
CA PHE A 55 12.96 20.58 13.34
C PHE A 55 12.69 20.45 14.84
N TYR A 56 12.12 19.35 15.30
CA TYR A 56 11.83 19.10 16.70
C TYR A 56 13.10 19.15 17.56
N ILE A 57 14.18 18.47 17.14
CA ILE A 57 15.48 18.50 17.82
C ILE A 57 16.03 19.94 17.86
N THR A 58 16.00 20.64 16.72
CA THR A 58 16.55 22.00 16.61
C THR A 58 15.79 22.99 17.50
N LEU A 59 14.46 22.92 17.49
CA LEU A 59 13.59 23.76 18.31
C LEU A 59 13.78 23.50 19.80
N GLN A 60 13.98 22.24 20.22
CA GLN A 60 14.29 21.93 21.61
C GLN A 60 15.60 22.60 22.08
N PHE A 61 16.64 22.64 21.24
CA PHE A 61 17.89 23.35 21.57
C PHE A 61 17.73 24.86 21.63
N GLU A 62 17.06 25.46 20.64
CA GLU A 62 16.79 26.90 20.61
C GLU A 62 15.99 27.36 21.84
N LEU A 63 14.99 26.58 22.24
CA LEU A 63 14.18 26.84 23.42
C LEU A 63 15.01 26.69 24.71
N ALA A 64 15.79 25.62 24.83
CA ALA A 64 16.66 25.39 25.99
C ALA A 64 17.73 26.48 26.15
N LYS A 65 18.21 27.05 25.05
CA LYS A 65 19.15 28.19 25.05
C LYS A 65 18.52 29.46 25.63
N THR A 66 17.22 29.66 25.39
CA THR A 66 16.50 30.88 25.78
C THR A 66 15.94 30.81 27.21
N MET A 67 15.85 29.62 27.80
CA MET A 67 15.23 29.39 29.11
C MET A 67 16.11 28.56 30.07
N PRO A 68 17.31 29.02 30.49
CA PRO A 68 18.09 28.30 31.48
C PRO A 68 17.45 28.40 32.89
N PRO A 69 17.42 27.32 33.70
CA PRO A 69 17.98 25.99 33.46
C PRO A 69 16.98 25.02 32.78
N CYS A 70 17.39 24.40 31.66
CA CYS A 70 16.61 23.40 30.93
C CYS A 70 17.33 22.04 30.86
N ILE A 71 16.58 20.95 30.98
CA ILE A 71 17.07 19.56 30.82
C ILE A 71 16.54 19.03 29.48
N ILE A 72 17.44 18.65 28.57
CA ILE A 72 17.10 18.09 27.27
C ILE A 72 17.13 16.56 27.39
N TRP A 73 15.99 15.89 27.16
CA TRP A 73 15.92 14.43 27.16
C TRP A 73 16.21 13.90 25.77
N ILE A 74 17.31 13.18 25.62
CA ILE A 74 17.66 12.49 24.37
C ILE A 74 17.19 11.03 24.53
N PRO A 75 16.15 10.59 23.80
CA PRO A 75 15.78 9.18 23.79
C PRO A 75 16.98 8.35 23.32
N ILE A 76 17.25 7.25 24.01
CA ILE A 76 18.41 6.39 23.78
C ILE A 76 18.50 6.01 22.29
N ILE A 77 19.64 6.34 21.67
CA ILE A 77 20.03 5.84 20.35
C ILE A 77 20.48 4.38 20.51
N HIS A 78 19.80 3.45 19.83
CA HIS A 78 20.23 2.06 19.71
C HIS A 78 21.48 1.97 18.84
#